data_AF-A0A0P9FPD7-F1
#
_entry.id   AF-A0A0P9FPD7-F1
#
_cell.length_a   1.000
_cell.length_b   1.000
_cell.length_c   1.000
_cell.angle_alpha   90.00
_cell.angle_beta   90.00
_cell.angle_gamma   90.00
#
_symmetry.space_group_name_H-M   'P 1'
#
loop_
_entity.id
_entity.type
_entity.pdbx_description
1 polymer ?
#
loop_
_entity_poly.entity_id
_entity_poly.type
_entity_poly.pdbx_seq_one_letter_code
_entity_poly.pdbx_strand_id
1 'polypeptide(L)'
;MRIKFEGQSEELSAGIGLLAEELRFTLSNDGIPVRVEQTPNVLEVRLEQGQGTIRCGKKHEFFRALGLFIQHYGEKESFHIKEHPQFDAIGPQFDLSRNAV
;
A
#
# COMPACT_ATOMS: atom_id res chain seq x y z
N MET A 1 5.93 4.14 11.88
CA MET A 1 5.44 2.83 12.41
C MET A 1 6.39 1.70 12.02
N ARG A 2 6.30 0.52 12.66
CA ARG A 2 7.06 -0.70 12.29
C ARG A 2 6.11 -1.70 11.63
N ILE A 3 6.42 -2.16 10.42
CA ILE A 3 5.58 -3.07 9.64
C ILE A 3 6.35 -4.35 9.33
N LYS A 4 5.65 -5.48 9.41
CA LYS A 4 6.10 -6.78 8.94
C LYS A 4 5.17 -7.23 7.81
N PHE A 5 5.65 -7.22 6.56
CA PHE A 5 4.86 -7.76 5.46
C PHE A 5 4.92 -9.29 5.45
N GLU A 6 3.77 -9.93 5.24
CA GLU A 6 3.62 -11.37 5.16
C GLU A 6 2.89 -11.75 3.86
N GLY A 7 3.19 -12.93 3.30
CA GLY A 7 2.61 -13.39 2.04
C GLY A 7 3.43 -12.97 0.81
N GLN A 8 2.76 -12.75 -0.32
CA GLN A 8 3.38 -12.49 -1.63
C GLN A 8 3.91 -11.05 -1.75
N SER A 9 4.91 -10.69 -0.94
CA SER A 9 5.49 -9.34 -0.88
C SER A 9 6.90 -9.22 -1.48
N GLU A 10 7.54 -10.33 -1.86
CA GLU A 10 8.94 -10.33 -2.31
C GLU A 10 9.16 -9.44 -3.54
N GLU A 11 8.27 -9.52 -4.54
CA GLU A 11 8.33 -8.67 -5.74
C GLU A 11 8.08 -7.18 -5.47
N LEU A 12 7.51 -6.84 -4.31
CA LEU A 12 7.18 -5.47 -3.90
C LEU A 12 8.28 -4.85 -3.02
N SER A 13 9.20 -5.67 -2.51
CA SER A 13 10.22 -5.29 -1.51
C SER A 13 11.04 -4.07 -1.92
N ALA A 14 11.49 -3.99 -3.18
CA ALA A 14 12.25 -2.86 -3.68
C ALA A 14 11.45 -1.55 -3.62
N GLY A 15 10.19 -1.56 -4.08
CA GLY A 15 9.32 -0.38 -4.05
C GLY A 15 8.93 0.02 -2.62
N ILE A 16 8.69 -0.97 -1.75
CA ILE A 16 8.45 -0.75 -0.31
C ILE A 16 9.65 -0.05 0.32
N GLY A 17 10.87 -0.50 0.01
CA GLY A 17 12.10 0.10 0.51
C GLY A 17 12.26 1.56 0.09
N LEU A 18 11.98 1.88 -1.17
CA LEU A 18 12.03 3.25 -1.68
C LEU A 18 11.03 4.19 -0.98
N LEU A 19 9.83 3.70 -0.68
CA LEU A 19 8.77 4.51 -0.06
C LEU A 19 8.84 4.56 1.47
N ALA A 20 9.65 3.71 2.11
CA ALA A 20 9.72 3.60 3.56
C ALA A 20 10.08 4.92 4.24
N GLU A 21 11.08 5.62 3.69
CA GLU A 21 11.53 6.92 4.19
C GLU A 21 10.45 8.00 3.99
N GLU A 22 9.93 8.12 2.78
CA GLU A 22 8.93 9.14 2.42
C GLU A 22 7.62 8.98 3.22
N LEU A 23 7.17 7.73 3.38
CA LEU A 23 5.95 7.39 4.12
C LEU A 23 6.21 7.16 5.63
N ARG A 24 7.45 7.36 6.11
CA ARG A 24 7.86 7.32 7.52
C ARG A 24 7.47 6.02 8.26
N PHE A 25 7.71 4.88 7.61
CA PHE A 25 7.61 3.57 8.24
C PHE A 25 8.94 2.80 8.14
N THR A 26 9.06 1.75 8.93
CA THR A 26 10.25 0.89 8.96
C THR A 26 9.83 -0.57 8.85
N LEU A 27 10.64 -1.36 8.15
CA LEU A 27 10.46 -2.81 8.08
C LEU A 27 11.07 -3.46 9.33
N SER A 28 10.33 -4.36 9.95
CA SER A 28 10.75 -4.97 11.22
C SER A 28 10.01 -6.28 11.46
N ASN A 29 10.74 -7.31 11.91
CA ASN A 29 10.14 -8.58 12.33
C ASN A 29 9.20 -8.44 13.54
N ASP A 30 9.46 -7.48 14.43
CA ASP A 30 8.57 -7.13 15.55
C ASP A 30 7.52 -6.06 15.18
N GLY A 31 7.35 -5.82 13.87
CA GLY A 31 6.38 -4.88 13.35
C GLY A 31 4.98 -5.47 13.29
N ILE A 32 4.03 -4.63 12.93
CA ILE A 32 2.63 -5.04 12.76
C ILE A 32 2.55 -5.97 11.56
N PRO A 33 1.96 -7.17 11.72
CA PRO A 33 1.81 -8.09 10.61
C PRO A 33 0.80 -7.52 9.63
N VAL A 34 1.23 -7.28 8.39
CA VAL A 34 0.38 -6.88 7.27
C VAL A 34 0.42 -7.99 6.24
N ARG A 35 -0.66 -8.74 6.14
CA ARG A 35 -0.80 -9.82 5.16
C ARG A 35 -1.18 -9.25 3.80
N VAL A 36 -0.42 -9.62 2.77
CA VAL A 36 -0.69 -9.24 1.38
C VAL A 36 -1.31 -10.43 0.66
N GLU A 37 -2.52 -10.24 0.16
CA GLU A 37 -3.28 -11.26 -0.57
C GLU A 37 -3.70 -10.75 -1.95
N GLN A 38 -3.77 -11.64 -2.93
CA GLN A 38 -4.25 -11.29 -4.27
C GLN A 38 -5.77 -11.43 -4.34
N THR A 39 -6.43 -10.44 -4.94
CA THR A 39 -7.87 -10.46 -5.19
C THR A 39 -8.20 -9.73 -6.49
N PRO A 40 -9.11 -10.24 -7.34
CA PRO A 40 -9.48 -9.56 -8.58
C PRO A 40 -10.40 -8.36 -8.31
N ASN A 41 -10.17 -7.27 -9.03
CA ASN A 41 -11.09 -6.12 -9.19
C ASN A 41 -11.54 -5.42 -7.89
N VAL A 42 -10.81 -5.60 -6.79
CA VAL A 42 -11.09 -4.90 -5.54
C VAL A 42 -9.80 -4.58 -4.81
N LEU A 43 -9.70 -3.37 -4.30
CA LEU A 43 -8.70 -2.98 -3.31
C LEU A 43 -9.34 -3.04 -1.93
N GLU A 44 -8.79 -3.83 -1.01
CA GLU A 44 -9.26 -3.93 0.37
C GLU A 44 -8.11 -3.65 1.33
N VAL A 45 -8.33 -2.77 2.30
CA VAL A 45 -7.35 -2.43 3.34
C VAL A 45 -8.04 -2.53 4.69
N ARG A 46 -7.49 -3.34 5.59
CA ARG A 46 -8.06 -3.57 6.91
C ARG A 46 -6.99 -3.52 7.99
N LEU A 47 -7.36 -3.00 9.15
CA LEU A 47 -6.69 -3.22 10.42
C LEU A 47 -7.74 -3.67 11.44
N GLU A 48 -7.55 -4.85 12.02
CA GLU A 48 -8.42 -5.37 13.07
C GLU A 48 -7.60 -6.20 14.05
N GLN A 49 -7.85 -6.03 15.35
CA GLN A 49 -7.15 -6.79 16.41
C GLN A 49 -5.62 -6.75 16.30
N GLY A 50 -5.06 -5.62 15.82
CA GLY A 50 -3.62 -5.45 15.64
C GLY A 50 -3.03 -6.20 14.43
N GLN A 51 -3.86 -6.76 13.56
CA GLN A 51 -3.45 -7.41 12.32
C GLN A 51 -3.94 -6.62 11.09
N GLY A 52 -3.01 -6.33 10.19
CA GLY A 52 -3.29 -5.65 8.93
C GLY A 52 -3.51 -6.62 7.78
N THR A 53 -4.36 -6.24 6.84
CA THR A 53 -4.57 -6.96 5.58
C THR A 53 -4.62 -5.97 4.43
N ILE A 54 -3.88 -6.25 3.36
CA ILE A 54 -3.97 -5.59 2.06
C ILE A 54 -4.36 -6.65 1.03
N ARG A 55 -5.47 -6.44 0.34
CA ARG A 55 -5.86 -7.22 -0.83
C ARG A 55 -5.90 -6.35 -2.06
N CYS A 56 -5.22 -6.78 -3.12
CA CYS A 56 -5.18 -6.08 -4.40
C CYS A 56 -5.02 -7.07 -5.56
N GLY A 57 -5.31 -6.66 -6.79
CA GLY A 57 -5.12 -7.49 -7.98
C GLY A 57 -3.83 -7.14 -8.75
N LYS A 58 -3.40 -5.88 -8.69
CA LYS A 58 -2.26 -5.36 -9.46
C LYS A 58 -1.18 -4.77 -8.54
N LYS A 59 0.08 -4.79 -8.98
CA LYS A 59 1.23 -4.26 -8.21
C LYS A 59 1.07 -2.79 -7.80
N HIS A 60 0.54 -1.94 -8.67
CA HIS A 60 0.35 -0.51 -8.35
C HIS A 60 -0.76 -0.29 -7.30
N GLU A 61 -1.77 -1.16 -7.28
CA GLU A 61 -2.85 -1.11 -6.30
C GLU A 61 -2.32 -1.40 -4.88
N PHE A 62 -1.30 -2.26 -4.73
CA PHE A 62 -0.62 -2.44 -3.44
C PHE A 62 -0.08 -1.13 -2.88
N PHE A 63 0.59 -0.31 -3.70
CA PHE A 63 1.16 0.96 -3.22
C PHE A 63 0.09 1.99 -2.87
N ARG A 64 -1.05 1.99 -3.59
CA ARG A 64 -2.26 2.73 -3.20
C ARG A 64 -2.78 2.26 -1.83
N ALA A 65 -2.92 0.94 -1.63
CA ALA A 65 -3.36 0.36 -0.36
C ALA A 65 -2.40 0.65 0.79
N LEU A 66 -1.09 0.62 0.55
CA LEU A 66 -0.08 0.97 1.54
C LEU A 66 -0.25 2.41 2.03
N GLY A 67 -0.48 3.34 1.10
CA GLY A 67 -0.80 4.74 1.44
C GLY A 67 -2.04 4.85 2.32
N LEU A 68 -3.14 4.17 1.95
CA LEU A 68 -4.37 4.12 2.74
C LEU A 68 -4.13 3.53 4.14
N PHE A 69 -3.38 2.44 4.22
CA PHE A 69 -3.06 1.80 5.51
C PHE A 69 -2.30 2.77 6.41
N ILE A 70 -1.24 3.40 5.90
CA ILE A 70 -0.40 4.32 6.66
C ILE A 70 -1.19 5.55 7.11
N GLN A 71 -2.02 6.09 6.24
CA GLN A 71 -2.89 7.23 6.54
C GLN A 71 -3.79 6.94 7.75
N HIS A 72 -4.40 5.76 7.82
CA HIS A 72 -5.38 5.45 8.85
C HIS A 72 -4.82 4.80 10.11
N TYR A 73 -3.65 4.15 10.02
CA TYR A 73 -3.03 3.45 11.15
C TYR A 73 -2.79 4.36 12.38
N GLY A 74 -2.46 5.63 12.15
CA GLY A 74 -2.25 6.60 13.24
C GLY A 74 -3.52 7.22 13.82
N GLU A 75 -4.66 7.09 13.14
CA GLU A 75 -5.91 7.78 13.48
C GLU A 75 -6.94 6.86 14.13
N LYS A 76 -6.90 5.55 13.81
CA LYS A 76 -7.94 4.59 14.18
C LYS A 76 -7.33 3.29 14.68
N GLU A 77 -7.88 2.76 15.78
CA GLU A 77 -7.51 1.45 16.30
C GLU A 77 -7.89 0.30 15.36
N SER A 78 -8.94 0.50 14.55
CA SER A 78 -9.36 -0.43 13.50
C SER A 78 -10.00 0.31 12.33
N PHE A 79 -9.89 -0.25 11.13
CA PHE A 79 -10.53 0.28 9.94
C PHE A 79 -10.69 -0.80 8.88
N HIS A 80 -11.64 -0.57 7.97
CA HIS A 80 -11.88 -1.38 6.79
C HIS A 80 -12.28 -0.48 5.63
N ILE A 81 -11.48 -0.50 4.57
CA ILE A 81 -11.64 0.33 3.38
C ILE A 81 -11.70 -0.59 2.19
N LYS A 82 -12.66 -0.35 1.28
CA LYS A 82 -12.85 -1.11 0.06
C LYS A 82 -13.03 -0.16 -1.12
N GLU A 83 -12.16 -0.23 -2.12
CA GLU A 83 -12.24 0.56 -3.35
C GLU A 83 -12.40 -0.38 -4.56
N HIS A 84 -13.18 0.06 -5.56
CA HIS A 84 -13.32 -0.61 -6.85
C HIS A 84 -12.75 0.29 -7.94
N PRO A 85 -11.63 -0.08 -8.58
CA PRO A 85 -11.06 0.70 -9.68
C PRO A 85 -12.10 0.93 -10.79
N GLN A 86 -12.25 2.18 -11.24
CA GLN A 86 -13.16 2.55 -12.33
C GLN A 86 -12.45 2.66 -13.70
N PHE A 87 -11.11 2.63 -13.69
CA PHE A 87 -10.27 2.75 -14.87
C PHE A 87 -9.23 1.64 -14.85
N ASP A 88 -8.88 1.13 -16.03
CA ASP A 88 -7.86 0.09 -16.17
C ASP A 88 -6.43 0.62 -15.93
N ALA A 89 -6.21 1.89 -16.29
CA ALA A 89 -4.94 2.61 -16.18
C ALA A 89 -5.16 4.07 -15.79
N ILE A 90 -4.29 4.59 -14.92
CA ILE A 90 -4.27 5.98 -14.46
C ILE A 90 -2.80 6.40 -14.36
N GLY A 91 -2.46 7.59 -14.83
CA GLY A 91 -1.09 8.10 -14.74
C GLY A 91 -1.00 9.61 -14.96
N PRO A 92 0.00 10.27 -14.38
CA PRO A 92 0.27 11.67 -14.64
C PRO A 92 0.90 11.85 -16.04
N GLN A 93 0.56 12.96 -16.70
CA GLN A 93 1.28 13.42 -17.90
C GLN A 93 2.22 14.55 -17.49
N PHE A 94 3.51 14.38 -17.72
CA PHE A 94 4.53 15.42 -17.55
C PHE A 94 4.71 16.17 -18.88
N ASP A 95 4.63 17.50 -18.87
CA ASP A 95 4.92 18.32 -20.05
C ASP A 95 6.41 18.63 -20.14
N LEU A 96 7.10 17.92 -21.03
CA LEU A 96 8.53 18.12 -21.32
C LEU A 96 8.75 18.97 -22.59
N SER A 97 7.70 19.57 -23.14
CA SER A 97 7.76 20.33 -24.40
C SER A 97 8.00 21.84 -24.22
N ARG A 98 7.96 22.33 -22.97
CA ARG A 98 7.99 23.76 -22.62
C ARG A 98 9.26 24.20 -21.91
N ASN A 99 10.41 23.61 -22.27
CA ASN A 99 11.75 23.97 -21.78
C ASN A 99 12.00 23.78 -20.26
N ALA A 100 11.04 23.24 -19.51
CA ALA A 100 11.24 22.74 -18.14
C ALA A 100 11.33 21.21 -18.21
N VAL A 101 12.56 20.71 -18.23
CA VAL A 101 12.91 19.28 -18.35
C VAL A 101 13.53 18.79 -17.06
#